data_AF-A0A9P6LY11-F1
#
_entry.id   AF-A0A9P6LY11-F1
#
_cell.length_a   1.000
_cell.length_b   1.000
_cell.length_c   1.000
_cell.angle_alpha   90.00
_cell.angle_beta   90.00
_cell.angle_gamma   90.00
#
_symmetry.space_group_name_H-M   'P 1'
#
loop_
_entity.id
_entity.type
_entity.pdbx_description
1 polymer ?
#
loop_
_entity_poly.entity_id
_entity_poly.type
_entity_poly.pdbx_seq_one_letter_code
_entity_poly.pdbx_strand_id
1 'polypeptide(L)'
;YLHESRHKHAMRRPRGPGGRFLTAAEIAAMDQREKSAGGHGAEQGHGSSSDDANHVHNGGYDAGQYQVQHHRQQLKQEEQQQQQQQQQVCQQRPS
;
A
#
# COMPACT_ATOMS: atom_id res chain seq x y z
N TYR A 1 10.76 8.46 23.11
CA TYR A 1 10.85 7.89 21.75
C TYR A 1 11.35 8.99 20.81
N LEU A 2 12.07 8.67 19.73
CA LEU A 2 12.70 9.69 18.87
C LEU A 2 11.84 10.09 17.65
N HIS A 3 11.05 9.16 17.12
CA HIS A 3 10.26 9.39 15.91
C HIS A 3 8.83 8.97 16.14
N GLU A 4 7.89 9.85 15.81
CA GLU A 4 6.46 9.60 15.91
C GLU A 4 6.03 8.40 15.06
N SER A 5 6.56 8.30 13.84
CA SER A 5 6.30 7.17 12.94
C SER A 5 6.71 5.82 13.53
N ARG A 6 7.88 5.77 14.20
CA ARG A 6 8.39 4.55 14.83
C ARG A 6 7.55 4.15 16.03
N HIS A 7 7.10 5.13 16.81
CA HIS A 7 6.21 4.89 17.93
C HIS A 7 4.89 4.28 17.45
N LYS A 8 4.25 4.90 16.45
CA LYS A 8 3.03 4.36 15.83
C LYS A 8 3.22 2.96 15.22
N HIS A 9 4.37 2.70 14.59
CA HIS A 9 4.69 1.36 14.08
C HIS A 9 4.78 0.33 15.20
N ALA A 10 5.44 0.65 16.33
CA ALA A 10 5.56 -0.26 17.46
C ALA A 10 4.21 -0.55 18.15
N MET A 11 3.28 0.42 18.16
CA MET A 11 1.95 0.23 18.74
C MET A 11 1.07 -0.70 17.90
N ARG A 12 1.17 -0.64 16.56
CA ARG A 12 0.38 -1.48 15.65
C ARG A 12 0.82 -2.94 15.54
N ARG A 13 1.96 -3.31 16.12
CA ARG A 13 2.50 -4.67 15.98
C ARG A 13 1.82 -5.64 16.95
N PRO A 14 1.41 -6.84 16.50
CA PRO A 14 0.84 -7.83 17.39
C PRO A 14 1.88 -8.28 18.41
N ARG A 15 1.41 -8.44 19.65
CA ARG A 15 2.25 -8.77 20.81
C ARG A 15 1.84 -10.13 21.37
N GLY A 16 2.83 -10.95 21.66
CA GLY A 16 2.64 -12.22 22.34
C GLY A 16 2.56 -12.06 23.86
N PRO A 17 2.30 -13.16 24.58
CA PRO A 17 2.39 -13.18 26.03
C PRO A 17 3.80 -12.73 26.47
N GLY A 18 3.87 -11.80 27.42
CA GLY A 18 5.13 -11.19 27.87
C GLY A 18 5.61 -9.98 27.05
N GLY A 19 4.78 -9.44 26.16
CA GLY A 19 5.01 -8.13 25.52
C GLY A 19 6.04 -8.13 24.37
N ARG A 20 6.59 -9.30 24.03
CA ARG A 20 7.44 -9.49 22.86
C ARG A 20 6.62 -9.41 21.59
N PHE A 21 7.23 -8.97 20.50
CA PHE A 21 6.60 -9.09 19.19
C PHE A 21 6.52 -10.56 18.80
N LEU A 22 5.39 -10.96 18.24
CA LEU A 22 5.25 -12.30 17.67
C LEU A 22 6.24 -12.48 16.52
N THR A 23 6.84 -13.66 16.44
CA THR A 23 7.67 -14.07 15.30
C THR A 23 6.77 -14.40 14.11
N ALA A 24 7.32 -14.38 12.89
CA ALA A 24 6.54 -14.65 11.68
C ALA A 24 5.83 -16.01 11.72
N ALA A 25 6.48 -17.03 12.29
CA ALA A 25 5.89 -18.36 12.47
C ALA A 25 4.70 -18.34 13.44
N GLU A 26 4.77 -17.55 14.51
CA GLU A 26 3.69 -17.41 15.50
C GLU A 26 2.52 -16.56 14.97
N ILE A 27 2.80 -15.54 14.16
CA ILE A 27 1.78 -14.72 13.47
C ILE A 27 0.94 -15.60 12.54
N ALA A 28 1.58 -16.47 11.76
CA ALA A 28 0.89 -17.37 10.84
C ALA A 28 -0.02 -18.39 11.56
N ALA A 29 0.36 -18.82 12.77
CA ALA A 29 -0.45 -19.72 13.59
C ALA A 29 -1.62 -19.01 14.28
N MET A 30 -1.48 -17.72 14.62
CA MET A 30 -2.56 -16.92 15.21
C MET A 30 -3.60 -16.47 14.17
N ASP A 31 -3.19 -16.10 12.95
CA ASP A 31 -4.13 -15.74 11.87
C ASP A 31 -5.13 -16.87 11.56
N GLN A 32 -4.72 -18.13 11.73
CA GLN A 32 -5.58 -19.30 11.56
C GLN A 32 -6.55 -19.52 12.73
N ARG A 33 -6.24 -19.01 13.92
CA ARG A 33 -7.02 -19.21 15.15
C ARG A 33 -7.94 -18.03 15.46
N GLU A 34 -7.57 -16.81 15.09
CA GLU A 34 -8.35 -15.58 15.28
C GLU A 34 -9.55 -15.47 14.34
N LYS A 35 -9.56 -16.18 13.20
CA LYS A 35 -10.71 -16.21 12.28
C LYS A 35 -11.96 -16.87 12.87
N SER A 36 -11.86 -17.55 14.01
CA SER A 36 -12.93 -18.41 14.57
C SER A 36 -13.47 -17.97 15.92
N ALA A 37 -12.86 -16.99 16.61
CA ALA A 37 -13.33 -16.53 17.92
C ALA A 37 -13.26 -15.00 18.00
N GLY A 38 -14.38 -14.34 17.71
CA GLY A 38 -14.54 -12.92 17.98
C GLY A 38 -14.50 -12.66 19.49
N GLY A 39 -13.62 -11.75 19.94
CA GLY A 39 -13.61 -11.34 21.35
C GLY A 39 -12.35 -10.63 21.85
N HIS A 40 -12.19 -9.38 21.42
CA HIS A 40 -11.61 -8.22 22.15
C HIS A 40 -10.20 -8.25 22.78
N GLY A 41 -9.32 -7.46 22.13
CA GLY A 41 -8.10 -6.88 22.68
C GLY A 41 -7.50 -5.78 21.79
N ALA A 42 -8.30 -4.74 21.47
CA ALA A 42 -8.01 -3.34 21.05
C ALA A 42 -6.72 -3.01 20.24
N GLU A 43 -6.72 -2.27 19.12
CA GLU A 43 -7.78 -1.58 18.39
C GLU A 43 -7.38 -1.50 16.89
N GLN A 44 -8.32 -1.83 16.03
CA GLN A 44 -8.28 -1.51 14.61
C GLN A 44 -8.93 -0.12 14.46
N GLY A 45 -8.13 0.89 14.13
CA GLY A 45 -8.66 2.17 13.65
C GLY A 45 -8.96 2.08 12.16
N HIS A 46 -10.12 1.50 11.79
CA HIS A 46 -10.72 1.66 10.47
C HIS A 46 -12.07 2.38 10.67
N GLY A 47 -12.04 3.72 10.57
CA GLY A 47 -13.25 4.54 10.51
C GLY A 47 -13.49 4.94 9.07
N SER A 48 -14.53 4.37 8.44
CA SER A 48 -15.02 4.79 7.13
C SER A 48 -16.22 5.72 7.32
N SER A 49 -16.06 6.96 6.85
CA SER A 49 -17.05 7.84 6.19
C SER A 49 -18.48 7.98 6.76
N SER A 50 -18.80 9.17 7.30
CA SER A 50 -19.97 10.00 6.90
C SER A 50 -20.09 11.28 7.76
N ASP A 51 -19.93 12.43 7.11
CA ASP A 51 -20.64 13.72 7.26
C ASP A 51 -20.83 14.36 8.66
N ASP A 52 -20.12 15.46 8.96
CA ASP A 52 -20.68 16.84 8.88
C ASP A 52 -19.82 17.90 9.63
N ALA A 53 -19.71 19.06 8.98
CA ALA A 53 -19.33 20.39 9.46
C ALA A 53 -17.92 20.66 10.05
N ASN A 54 -17.05 21.10 9.14
CA ASN A 54 -16.26 22.36 9.19
C ASN A 54 -14.73 22.19 9.13
N HIS A 55 -14.24 21.84 7.93
CA HIS A 55 -12.86 22.13 7.56
C HIS A 55 -12.84 22.99 6.29
N VAL A 56 -12.42 24.24 6.47
CA VAL A 56 -12.31 25.28 5.44
C VAL A 56 -11.55 24.74 4.22
N HIS A 57 -12.25 24.69 3.08
CA HIS A 57 -11.66 24.51 1.76
C HIS A 57 -10.75 25.70 1.43
N ASN A 58 -9.45 25.48 1.34
CA ASN A 58 -8.60 26.30 0.48
C ASN A 58 -7.67 25.38 -0.32
N GLY A 59 -7.81 25.42 -1.64
CA GLY A 59 -7.33 24.41 -2.57
C GLY A 59 -5.82 24.19 -2.54
N GLY A 60 -5.43 22.92 -2.38
CA GLY A 60 -4.08 22.43 -2.59
C GLY A 60 -4.14 21.15 -3.42
N TYR A 61 -4.21 21.32 -4.73
CA TYR A 61 -4.33 20.27 -5.74
C TYR A 61 -3.20 19.24 -5.59
N ASP A 62 -3.61 18.02 -5.28
CA ASP A 62 -3.12 16.67 -5.60
C ASP A 62 -1.94 16.49 -6.59
N ALA A 63 -0.84 17.25 -6.47
CA ALA A 63 0.29 17.19 -7.40
C ALA A 63 0.99 15.80 -7.45
N GLY A 64 0.89 15.02 -6.37
CA GLY A 64 1.54 13.71 -6.27
C GLY A 64 0.87 12.61 -7.10
N GLN A 65 -0.47 12.61 -7.23
CA GLN A 65 -1.15 11.58 -7.99
C GLN A 65 -1.01 11.77 -9.50
N TYR A 66 -0.98 13.01 -9.99
CA TYR A 66 -0.78 13.28 -11.41
C TYR A 66 0.59 12.80 -11.90
N GLN A 67 1.66 13.01 -11.13
CA GLN A 67 3.01 12.57 -11.54
C GLN A 67 3.11 11.04 -11.64
N VAL A 68 2.52 10.29 -10.70
CA VAL A 68 2.55 8.82 -10.72
C VAL A 68 1.73 8.27 -11.89
N GLN A 69 0.54 8.83 -12.13
CA GLN A 69 -0.32 8.40 -13.26
C GLN A 69 0.33 8.74 -14.61
N HIS A 70 0.91 9.92 -14.74
CA HIS A 70 1.59 10.36 -15.97
C HIS A 70 2.82 9.51 -16.27
N HIS A 71 3.67 9.23 -15.27
CA HIS A 71 4.84 8.37 -15.46
C HIS A 71 4.45 6.93 -15.86
N ARG A 72 3.41 6.36 -15.22
CA ARG A 72 2.87 5.05 -15.61
C ARG A 72 2.35 5.05 -17.06
N GLN A 73 1.78 6.15 -17.52
CA GLN A 73 1.26 6.27 -18.88
C GLN A 73 2.38 6.39 -19.91
N GLN A 74 3.48 7.08 -19.59
CA GLN A 74 4.68 7.15 -20.44
C GLN A 74 5.32 5.78 -20.65
N LEU A 75 5.52 5.00 -19.58
CA LEU A 75 6.10 3.66 -19.67
C LEU A 75 5.30 2.75 -20.61
N LYS A 76 3.96 2.84 -20.56
CA LYS A 76 3.09 2.07 -21.47
C LYS A 76 3.25 2.49 -22.93
N GLN A 77 3.43 3.78 -23.22
CA GLN A 77 3.63 4.26 -24.59
C GLN A 77 5.00 3.84 -25.13
N GLU A 78 6.05 3.91 -24.33
CA GLU A 78 7.41 3.48 -24.71
C GLU A 78 7.45 1.98 -25.01
N GLU A 79 6.80 1.15 -24.19
CA GLU A 79 6.71 -0.30 -24.41
C GLU A 79 6.02 -0.63 -25.74
N GLN A 80 4.94 0.10 -26.07
CA GLN A 80 4.21 -0.08 -27.31
C GLN A 80 5.06 0.32 -28.54
N GLN A 81 5.84 1.41 -28.43
CA GLN A 81 6.77 1.81 -29.48
C GLN A 81 7.92 0.81 -29.65
N GLN A 82 8.47 0.28 -28.56
CA GLN A 82 9.50 -0.77 -28.63
C GLN A 82 8.96 -2.04 -29.29
N GLN A 83 7.72 -2.45 -28.99
CA GLN A 83 7.08 -3.57 -29.68
C GLN A 83 6.90 -3.32 -31.19
N GLN A 84 6.51 -2.12 -31.59
CA GLN A 84 6.41 -1.78 -33.03
C GLN A 84 7.78 -1.79 -33.72
N GLN A 85 8.82 -1.26 -33.08
CA GLN A 85 10.17 -1.29 -33.63
C GLN A 85 10.69 -2.72 -33.79
N GLN A 86 10.47 -3.58 -32.79
CA GLN A 86 10.81 -5.00 -32.89
C GLN A 86 10.09 -5.70 -34.05
N GLN A 87 8.81 -5.38 -34.26
CA GLN A 87 8.02 -5.89 -35.40
C GLN A 87 8.51 -5.39 -36.76
N GLN A 88 9.06 -4.19 -36.84
CA GLN A 88 9.66 -3.67 -38.08
C GLN A 88 11.02 -4.30 -38.34
N VAL A 89 11.86 -4.46 -37.31
CA VAL A 89 13.19 -5.08 -37.42
C VAL A 89 13.08 -6.56 -37.80
N CYS A 90 12.09 -7.29 -37.28
CA CYS A 90 11.93 -8.70 -37.64
C CYS A 90 11.45 -8.90 -39.09
N GLN A 91 10.74 -7.94 -39.68
CA GLN A 91 10.31 -8.00 -41.09
C GLN A 91 11.41 -7.58 -42.08
N GLN A 92 12.44 -6.86 -41.64
CA GLN A 92 13.52 -6.38 -42.50
C GLN A 92 14.82 -7.18 -42.40
N ARG A 93 14.84 -8.32 -41.70
CA ARG A 93 15.97 -9.25 -41.75
C ARG A 93 15.93 -10.05 -43.06
N PRO A 94 16.83 -9.82 -44.04
CA PRO A 94 16.94 -10.69 -45.20
C PRO A 94 17.63 -11.98 -44.77
N SER A 95 17.21 -13.08 -45.39
CA SER A 95 17.81 -14.43 -45.31
C SER A 95 19.20 -14.49 -45.95
#